data_AF-A0A397E1V3-F1
#
_entry.id   AF-A0A397E1V3-F1
#
_cell.length_a   1.000
_cell.length_b   1.000
_cell.length_c   1.000
_cell.angle_alpha   90.00
_cell.angle_beta   90.00
_cell.angle_gamma   90.00
#
_symmetry.space_group_name_H-M   'P 1'
#
loop_
_entity.id
_entity.type
_entity.pdbx_description
1 polymer ?
#
loop_
_entity_poly.entity_id
_entity_poly.type
_entity_poly.pdbx_seq_one_letter_code
_entity_poly.pdbx_strand_id
1 'polypeptide(L)'
;MSGYRAALRWYCKLEDVAMPVEYETKLKTIFTGLQRLTTTDAQSSSLKDSGKRPLGFSMFEALCTESLKILDSGFAHLFLVISWNLMARSKSTETIHLDHISLEEDAMGVTYFKSKIDQSGPKRRDP
;
A
#
# COMPACT_ATOMS: atom_id res chain seq x y z
N MET A 1 -2.37 -11.19 12.17
CA MET A 1 -3.05 -12.28 12.92
C MET A 1 -3.31 -13.54 12.11
N SER A 2 -3.64 -13.47 10.80
CA SER A 2 -3.84 -14.68 9.97
C SER A 2 -2.58 -15.55 9.80
N GLY A 3 -1.38 -14.95 9.84
CA GLY A 3 -0.10 -15.67 9.71
C GLY A 3 0.16 -16.69 10.82
N TYR A 4 -0.26 -16.42 12.06
CA TYR A 4 -0.03 -17.34 13.19
C TYR A 4 -0.82 -18.65 13.05
N ARG A 5 -2.05 -18.61 12.54
CA ARG A 5 -2.82 -19.82 12.24
C ARG A 5 -2.19 -20.65 11.12
N ALA A 6 -1.63 -19.98 10.11
CA ALA A 6 -0.93 -20.65 9.02
C ALA A 6 0.35 -21.34 9.52
N ALA A 7 1.10 -20.67 10.41
CA ALA A 7 2.30 -21.24 11.03
C ALA A 7 2.00 -22.48 11.88
N LEU A 8 0.94 -22.46 12.70
CA LEU A 8 0.54 -23.62 13.50
C LEU A 8 0.11 -24.82 12.63
N ARG A 9 -0.67 -24.58 11.57
CA ARG A 9 -1.03 -25.64 10.61
C ARG A 9 0.19 -26.19 9.89
N TRP A 10 1.15 -25.34 9.56
CA TRP A 10 2.41 -25.75 8.95
C TRP A 10 3.25 -26.61 9.90
N TYR A 11 3.32 -26.25 11.19
CA TYR A 11 4.03 -27.02 12.20
C TYR A 11 3.42 -28.43 12.39
N CYS A 12 2.09 -28.53 12.50
CA CYS A 12 1.44 -29.85 12.60
C CYS A 12 1.68 -30.71 11.36
N LYS A 13 1.74 -30.09 10.17
CA LYS A 13 2.09 -30.77 8.92
C LYS A 13 3.55 -31.22 8.89
N LEU A 14 4.47 -30.48 9.51
CA LEU A 14 5.89 -30.83 9.60
C LEU A 14 6.11 -32.08 10.46
N GLU A 15 5.35 -32.22 11.54
CA GLU A 15 5.38 -33.36 12.46
C GLU A 15 4.56 -34.58 11.98
N ASP A 16 4.00 -34.52 10.77
CA ASP A 16 3.10 -35.53 10.19
C ASP A 16 1.86 -35.85 11.05
N VAL A 17 1.43 -34.86 11.86
CA VAL A 17 0.24 -34.97 12.71
C VAL A 17 -0.93 -34.24 12.05
N ALA A 18 -2.01 -34.97 11.79
CA ALA A 18 -3.25 -34.37 11.35
C ALA A 18 -3.80 -33.42 12.42
N MET A 19 -3.97 -32.15 12.06
CA MET A 19 -4.54 -31.14 12.95
C MET A 19 -5.96 -31.55 13.39
N PRO A 20 -6.24 -31.67 14.70
CA PRO A 20 -7.59 -31.98 15.14
C PRO A 20 -8.57 -30.86 14.75
N VAL A 21 -9.71 -31.24 14.16
CA VAL A 21 -10.75 -30.30 13.65
C VAL A 21 -11.30 -29.39 14.76
N GLU A 22 -11.39 -29.93 15.98
CA GLU A 22 -11.79 -29.17 17.16
C GLU A 22 -10.79 -28.05 17.52
N TYR A 23 -9.49 -28.33 17.33
CA TYR A 23 -8.42 -27.38 17.62
C TYR A 23 -8.39 -26.26 16.58
N GLU A 24 -8.62 -26.56 15.29
CA GLU A 24 -8.79 -25.53 14.26
C GLU A 24 -9.99 -24.62 14.54
N THR A 25 -11.09 -25.18 15.00
CA THR A 25 -12.30 -24.42 15.36
C THR A 25 -12.08 -23.53 16.58
N LYS A 26 -11.38 -24.03 17.62
CA LYS A 26 -11.02 -23.23 18.81
C LYS A 26 -10.04 -22.11 18.47
N LEU A 27 -9.00 -22.39 17.66
CA LEU A 27 -8.11 -21.36 17.13
C LEU A 27 -8.89 -20.35 16.28
N LYS A 28 -9.93 -20.79 15.58
CA LYS A 28 -10.80 -19.87 14.84
C LYS A 28 -11.43 -18.86 15.79
N THR A 29 -12.08 -19.34 16.84
CA THR A 29 -12.74 -18.51 17.84
C THR A 29 -11.78 -17.59 18.58
N ILE A 30 -10.62 -18.10 19.04
CA ILE A 30 -9.64 -17.32 19.81
C ILE A 30 -9.10 -16.14 18.99
N PHE A 31 -8.59 -16.39 17.78
CA PHE A 31 -8.00 -15.33 16.96
C PHE A 31 -9.06 -14.32 16.49
N THR A 32 -10.30 -14.74 16.29
CA THR A 32 -11.42 -13.83 15.99
C THR A 32 -11.80 -12.99 17.21
N GLY A 33 -11.80 -13.57 18.42
CA GLY A 33 -11.99 -12.83 19.68
C GLY A 33 -10.88 -11.81 19.91
N LEU A 34 -9.63 -12.21 19.72
CA LEU A 34 -8.47 -11.32 19.86
C LEU A 34 -8.52 -10.16 18.85
N GLN A 35 -8.92 -10.42 17.61
CA GLN A 35 -9.13 -9.38 16.61
C GLN A 35 -10.24 -8.41 17.02
N ARG A 36 -11.34 -8.90 17.62
CA ARG A 36 -12.41 -8.04 18.13
C ARG A 36 -11.91 -7.15 19.27
N LEU A 37 -11.16 -7.69 20.23
CA LEU A 37 -10.57 -6.90 21.33
C LEU A 37 -9.66 -5.79 20.78
N THR A 38 -8.74 -6.12 19.87
CA THR A 38 -7.88 -5.12 19.21
C THR A 38 -8.67 -4.07 18.42
N THR A 39 -9.83 -4.44 17.88
CA THR A 39 -10.70 -3.51 17.13
C THR A 39 -11.49 -2.60 18.08
N THR A 40 -11.99 -3.13 19.20
CA THR A 40 -12.65 -2.38 20.26
C THR A 40 -11.69 -1.38 20.91
N ASP A 41 -10.45 -1.80 21.21
CA ASP A 41 -9.40 -0.93 21.73
C ASP A 41 -9.02 0.18 20.73
N ALA A 42 -9.05 -0.13 19.43
CA ALA A 42 -8.83 0.86 18.37
C ALA A 42 -10.02 1.81 18.16
N GLN A 43 -11.22 1.44 18.60
CA GLN A 43 -12.40 2.30 18.59
C GLN A 43 -12.46 3.23 19.80
N SER A 44 -11.95 2.80 20.96
CA SER A 44 -11.92 3.59 22.19
C SER A 44 -10.73 4.56 22.27
N SER A 45 -9.63 4.27 21.56
CA SER A 45 -8.48 5.16 21.42
C SER A 45 -8.56 5.95 20.12
N SER A 46 -8.75 7.27 20.21
CA SER A 46 -8.92 8.18 19.07
C SER A 46 -7.72 8.24 18.11
N LEU A 47 -6.56 7.71 18.48
CA LEU A 47 -5.37 7.72 17.64
C LEU A 47 -4.64 6.40 17.79
N LYS A 48 -4.82 5.51 16.80
CA LYS A 48 -3.83 4.47 16.52
C LYS A 48 -2.53 5.18 16.12
N ASP A 49 -1.60 5.32 17.07
CA ASP A 49 -0.19 5.60 16.75
C ASP A 49 0.47 4.39 16.05
N SER A 50 -0.27 3.28 15.95
CA SER A 50 0.05 2.11 15.14
C SER A 50 -0.43 2.31 13.69
N GLY A 51 0.33 3.10 12.94
CA GLY A 51 0.14 3.30 11.51
C GLY A 51 1.20 4.24 10.93
N LYS A 52 1.48 4.13 9.62
CA LYS A 52 2.23 5.17 8.92
C LYS A 52 1.36 6.43 8.90
N ARG A 53 1.77 7.48 9.60
CA ARG A 53 1.07 8.76 9.55
C ARG A 53 1.05 9.24 8.08
N PRO A 54 -0.10 9.74 7.58
CA PRO A 54 -0.15 10.29 6.24
C PRO A 54 0.83 11.46 6.13
N LEU A 55 1.52 11.56 4.99
CA LEU A 55 2.42 12.67 4.71
C LEU A 55 1.57 13.94 4.55
N GLY A 56 1.74 14.90 5.46
CA GLY A 56 1.05 16.19 5.39
C GLY A 56 1.67 17.11 4.34
N PHE A 57 0.90 18.09 3.86
CA PHE A 57 1.35 19.03 2.83
C PHE A 57 2.61 19.82 3.25
N SER A 58 2.69 20.28 4.50
CA SER A 58 3.88 21.00 4.99
C SER A 58 5.15 20.15 4.95
N MET A 59 5.04 18.85 5.25
CA MET A 59 6.18 17.93 5.15
C MET A 59 6.51 17.65 3.69
N PHE A 60 5.52 17.53 2.81
CA PHE A 60 5.75 17.42 1.37
C PHE A 60 6.49 18.63 0.81
N GLU A 61 6.10 19.85 1.18
CA GLU A 61 6.77 21.09 0.78
C GLU A 61 8.24 21.12 1.26
N ALA A 62 8.49 20.71 2.50
CA ALA A 62 9.84 20.60 3.04
C ALA A 62 10.68 19.58 2.24
N LEU A 63 10.12 18.40 1.94
CA LEU A 63 10.79 17.37 1.12
C LEU A 63 11.08 17.87 -0.29
N CYS A 64 10.14 18.59 -0.91
CA CYS A 64 10.34 19.21 -2.22
C CYS A 64 11.50 20.23 -2.17
N THR A 65 11.56 21.06 -1.14
CA THR A 65 12.64 22.05 -0.96
C THR A 65 13.99 21.38 -0.77
N GLU A 66 14.08 20.31 0.03
CA GLU A 66 15.33 19.55 0.19
C GLU A 66 15.71 18.79 -1.08
N SER A 67 14.74 18.25 -1.83
CA SER A 67 15.02 17.50 -3.07
C SER A 67 15.66 18.36 -4.16
N LEU A 68 15.37 19.67 -4.20
CA LEU A 68 16.00 20.60 -5.14
C LEU A 68 17.49 20.82 -4.86
N LYS A 69 17.96 20.52 -3.65
CA LYS A 69 19.37 20.64 -3.25
C LYS A 69 20.19 19.39 -3.61
N ILE A 70 19.52 18.31 -4.02
CA ILE A 70 20.19 17.07 -4.40
C ILE A 70 20.80 17.24 -5.79
N LEU A 71 22.05 16.82 -5.96
CA LEU A 71 22.75 16.83 -7.25
C LEU A 71 22.39 15.60 -8.10
N ASP A 72 21.09 15.35 -8.28
CA ASP A 72 20.55 14.25 -9.07
C ASP A 72 19.81 14.73 -10.33
N SER A 73 20.14 15.92 -10.82
CA SER A 73 19.46 16.55 -11.97
C SER A 73 17.95 16.74 -11.77
N GLY A 74 17.47 16.74 -10.52
CA GLY A 74 16.06 16.95 -10.19
C GLY A 74 15.20 15.69 -10.25
N PHE A 75 15.79 14.49 -10.38
CA PHE A 75 15.04 13.24 -10.43
C PHE A 75 14.22 13.01 -9.15
N ALA A 76 14.79 13.24 -7.97
CA ALA A 76 14.09 13.11 -6.69
C ALA A 76 12.91 14.10 -6.60
N HIS A 77 13.12 15.34 -7.06
CA HIS A 77 12.07 16.34 -7.07
C HIS A 77 10.92 15.94 -8.00
N LEU A 78 11.25 15.56 -9.24
CA LEU A 78 10.27 15.09 -10.22
C LEU A 78 9.49 13.89 -9.69
N PHE A 79 10.17 12.91 -9.11
CA PHE A 79 9.55 11.71 -8.54
C PHE A 79 8.58 12.06 -7.41
N LEU A 80 8.97 12.95 -6.49
CA LEU A 80 8.12 13.39 -5.38
C LEU A 80 6.89 14.14 -5.88
N VAL A 81 7.07 15.12 -6.77
CA VAL A 81 6.01 15.97 -7.31
C VAL A 81 5.00 15.13 -8.10
N ILE A 82 5.46 14.24 -8.99
CA ILE A 82 4.57 13.36 -9.75
C ILE A 82 3.83 12.38 -8.82
N SER A 83 4.54 11.76 -7.87
CA SER A 83 3.92 10.82 -6.92
C SER A 83 2.83 11.48 -6.09
N TRP A 84 3.06 12.73 -5.66
CA TRP A 84 2.10 13.49 -4.87
C TRP A 84 0.89 13.92 -5.69
N ASN A 85 1.09 14.58 -6.83
CA ASN A 85 -0.01 15.10 -7.65
C ASN A 85 -0.91 13.99 -8.23
N LEU A 86 -0.32 12.86 -8.64
CA LEU A 86 -1.08 11.73 -9.16
C LEU A 86 -1.59 10.79 -8.06
N MET A 87 -1.29 11.07 -6.78
CA MET A 87 -1.51 10.16 -5.65
C MET A 87 -1.01 8.74 -5.94
N ALA A 88 0.12 8.65 -6.65
CA ALA A 88 0.66 7.41 -7.17
C ALA A 88 1.52 6.70 -6.13
N ARG A 89 1.55 5.36 -6.21
CA ARG A 89 2.52 4.57 -5.47
C ARG A 89 3.87 4.67 -6.18
N SER A 90 4.96 4.50 -5.44
CA SER A 90 6.32 4.48 -6.01
C SER A 90 6.45 3.57 -7.23
N LYS A 91 5.88 2.35 -7.15
CA LYS A 91 5.87 1.37 -8.24
C LYS A 91 5.11 1.85 -9.49
N SER A 92 4.10 2.70 -9.33
CA SER A 92 3.39 3.31 -10.44
C SER A 92 4.20 4.48 -11.01
N THR A 93 4.73 5.35 -10.15
CA THR A 93 5.54 6.51 -10.55
C THR A 93 6.77 6.08 -11.38
N GLU A 94 7.50 5.04 -10.95
CA GLU A 94 8.70 4.59 -11.68
C GLU A 94 8.41 3.99 -13.07
N THR A 95 7.16 3.61 -13.34
CA THR A 95 6.74 3.02 -14.64
C THR A 95 6.20 4.06 -15.62
N ILE A 96 6.22 5.34 -15.26
CA ILE A 96 5.81 6.42 -16.16
C ILE A 96 6.94 6.63 -17.17
N HIS A 97 6.66 6.36 -18.44
CA HIS A 97 7.52 6.70 -19.56
C HIS A 97 7.09 8.05 -20.15
N LEU A 98 7.98 8.71 -20.89
CA LEU A 98 7.67 9.98 -21.55
C LEU A 98 6.46 9.86 -22.50
N ASP A 99 6.34 8.73 -23.20
CA ASP A 99 5.21 8.43 -24.10
C ASP A 99 3.86 8.27 -23.38
N HIS A 100 3.87 8.21 -22.04
CA HIS A 100 2.65 8.13 -21.22
C HIS A 100 2.13 9.52 -20.81
N ILE A 101 2.91 10.58 -21.06
CA ILE A 101 2.59 11.95 -20.67
C ILE A 101 1.89 12.65 -21.85
N SER A 102 0.68 13.14 -21.60
CA SER A 102 -0.11 13.95 -22.54
C SER A 102 -0.21 15.39 -22.05
N LEU A 103 -0.30 16.33 -22.98
CA LEU A 103 -0.72 17.70 -22.68
C LEU A 103 -2.19 17.83 -23.07
N GLU A 104 -3.03 18.07 -22.09
CA GLU A 104 -4.48 18.14 -22.23
C GLU A 104 -4.92 19.55 -21.83
N GLU A 105 -5.05 20.43 -22.83
CA GLU A 105 -5.42 21.84 -22.64
C GLU A 105 -4.54 22.57 -21.60
N ASP A 106 -5.03 22.72 -20.37
CA ASP A 106 -4.37 23.38 -19.24
C ASP A 106 -3.74 22.41 -18.23
N ALA A 107 -3.80 21.10 -18.51
CA ALA A 107 -3.33 20.05 -17.62
C ALA A 107 -2.32 19.11 -18.30
N MET A 108 -1.53 18.44 -17.46
CA MET A 108 -0.68 17.33 -17.88
C MET A 108 -1.35 16.02 -17.47
N GLY A 109 -1.62 15.17 -18.45
CA GLY A 109 -2.19 13.84 -18.27
C GLY A 109 -1.10 12.78 -18.17
N VAL A 110 -1.37 11.72 -17.39
CA VAL A 110 -0.50 10.53 -17.31
C VAL A 110 -1.33 9.27 -17.49
N THR A 111 -1.00 8.49 -18.52
CA THR A 111 -1.67 7.22 -18.80
C THR A 111 -0.95 6.04 -18.14
N TYR A 112 -1.65 5.30 -17.29
CA TYR A 112 -1.14 4.04 -16.74
C TYR A 112 -1.73 2.84 -17.50
N PHE A 113 -0.87 2.08 -18.19
CA PHE A 113 -1.28 0.88 -18.94
C PHE A 113 -1.50 -0.35 -18.04
N LYS A 114 -1.05 -0.27 -16.80
CA LYS A 114 -1.18 -1.32 -15.80
C LYS A 114 -1.51 -0.72 -14.45
N SER A 115 -2.57 -1.20 -13.82
CA SER A 115 -2.97 -0.75 -12.49
C SER A 115 -3.04 -1.95 -11.54
N LYS A 116 -3.05 -1.69 -10.22
CA LYS A 116 -3.21 -2.76 -9.22
C LYS A 116 -4.43 -3.65 -9.49
N ILE A 117 -5.49 -3.09 -10.06
CA ILE A 117 -6.76 -3.78 -10.35
C ILE A 117 -6.88 -4.28 -11.78
N ASP A 118 -5.97 -3.88 -12.67
CA ASP A 118 -5.88 -4.36 -14.05
C ASP A 118 -4.42 -4.62 -14.41
N GLN A 119 -4.01 -5.86 -14.18
CA GLN A 119 -2.65 -6.34 -14.44
C GLN A 119 -2.45 -6.81 -15.89
N SER A 120 -3.56 -7.01 -16.60
CA SER A 120 -3.62 -7.56 -17.96
C SER A 120 -3.67 -6.46 -19.03
N GLY A 121 -4.10 -5.24 -18.67
CA GLY A 121 -4.13 -4.07 -19.56
C GLY A 121 -5.23 -3.96 -20.62
N PRO A 122 -6.29 -4.80 -20.71
CA PRO A 122 -7.29 -4.66 -21.76
C PRO A 122 -8.45 -3.72 -21.40
N LYS A 123 -8.52 -3.13 -20.19
CA LYS A 123 -9.63 -2.21 -19.90
C LYS A 123 -9.59 -1.02 -20.84
N ARG A 124 -10.76 -0.73 -21.43
CA ARG A 124 -10.99 0.42 -22.29
C ARG A 124 -10.46 1.67 -21.61
N ARG A 125 -9.70 2.43 -22.39
CA ARG A 125 -9.21 3.75 -22.04
C ARG A 125 -10.40 4.66 -22.29
N ASP A 126 -11.06 5.09 -21.22
CA ASP A 126 -12.05 6.15 -21.37
C ASP A 126 -11.31 7.42 -21.83
N PRO A 127 -11.86 8.15 -22.82
CA PRO A 127 -11.27 9.36 -23.36
C PRO A 127 -11.26 10.50 -22.33
#